data_AF-A0A5N9AMC4-F1
#
_entry.id   AF-A0A5N9AMC4-F1
#
_cell.length_a   1.000
_cell.length_b   1.000
_cell.length_c   1.000
_cell.angle_alpha   90.00
_cell.angle_beta   90.00
_cell.angle_gamma   90.00
#
_symmetry.space_group_name_H-M   'P 1'
#
loop_
_entity.id
_entity.type
_entity.pdbx_description
1 polymer ?
#
loop_
_entity_poly.entity_id
_entity_poly.type
_entity_poly.pdbx_seq_one_letter_code
_entity_poly.pdbx_strand_id
1 'polypeptide(L)'
;MPQSGQEMLEESIGSCRRIADGLGPQNAAWETSLVEIIEKFEEISDTFFFKTMPSVPVTRTAMREAESLLALKNEGDWKTFEIALDTMISSAQDVIEKAGMKGTTLT
;
A
#
# COMPACT_ATOMS: atom_id res chain seq x y z
N MET A 1 -2.37 20.30 10.97
CA MET A 1 -1.02 20.19 10.38
C MET A 1 -1.12 19.23 9.20
N PRO A 2 -0.34 19.38 8.12
CA PRO A 2 -0.29 18.37 7.07
C PRO A 2 0.21 17.04 7.66
N GLN A 3 -0.43 15.95 7.25
CA GLN A 3 -0.11 14.59 7.66
C GLN A 3 1.31 14.22 7.25
N SER A 4 2.03 13.56 8.14
CA SER A 4 3.42 13.15 7.93
C SER A 4 3.53 11.95 6.99
N GLY A 5 4.72 11.75 6.41
CA GLY A 5 5.03 10.56 5.61
C GLY A 5 4.74 9.26 6.37
N GLN A 6 5.07 9.21 7.66
CA GLN A 6 4.84 8.04 8.51
C GLN A 6 3.35 7.79 8.75
N GLU A 7 2.58 8.81 9.14
CA GLU A 7 1.13 8.68 9.34
C GLU A 7 0.42 8.19 8.07
N MET A 8 0.81 8.71 6.90
CA MET A 8 0.24 8.26 5.62
C MET A 8 0.61 6.80 5.30
N LEU A 9 1.81 6.36 5.67
CA LEU A 9 2.23 4.97 5.48
C LEU A 9 1.45 4.02 6.40
N GLU A 10 1.28 4.40 7.67
CA GLU A 10 0.48 3.66 8.65
C GLU A 10 -0.99 3.54 8.22
N GLU A 11 -1.57 4.61 7.67
CA GLU A 11 -2.92 4.57 7.10
C GLU A 11 -3.00 3.68 5.86
N SER A 12 -1.98 3.70 4.98
CA SER A 12 -1.90 2.79 3.83
C SER A 12 -1.88 1.33 4.28
N ILE A 13 -1.05 0.99 5.27
CA ILE A 13 -0.99 -0.35 5.89
C ILE A 13 -2.37 -0.75 6.43
N GLY A 14 -3.02 0.15 7.18
CA GLY A 14 -4.34 -0.09 7.75
C GLY A 14 -5.40 -0.37 6.68
N SER A 15 -5.39 0.38 5.59
CA SER A 15 -6.28 0.17 4.45
C SER A 15 -5.99 -1.16 3.76
N CYS A 16 -4.73 -1.46 3.41
CA CYS A 16 -4.34 -2.74 2.79
C CYS A 16 -4.75 -3.95 3.66
N ARG A 17 -4.60 -3.88 4.98
CA ARG A 17 -5.05 -4.95 5.91
C ARG A 17 -6.56 -5.19 5.82
N ARG A 18 -7.36 -4.12 5.77
CA ARG A 18 -8.83 -4.23 5.60
C ARG A 18 -9.22 -4.76 4.22
N ILE A 19 -8.42 -4.48 3.20
CA ILE A 19 -8.64 -5.01 1.86
C ILE A 19 -8.34 -6.51 1.84
N ALA A 20 -7.18 -6.92 2.35
CA ALA A 20 -6.76 -8.31 2.43
C ALA A 20 -7.74 -9.17 3.25
N ASP A 21 -8.30 -8.63 4.33
CA ASP A 21 -9.28 -9.33 5.16
C ASP A 21 -10.51 -9.79 4.34
N GLY A 22 -10.68 -11.11 4.22
CA GLY A 22 -11.75 -11.72 3.44
C GLY A 22 -11.56 -11.69 1.92
N LEU A 23 -10.38 -11.30 1.42
CA LEU A 23 -10.07 -11.32 -0.01
C LEU A 23 -9.65 -12.70 -0.50
N GLY A 24 -9.05 -13.54 0.36
CA GLY A 24 -8.59 -14.88 0.02
C GLY A 24 -9.63 -15.78 -0.69
N PRO A 25 -10.89 -15.84 -0.21
CA PRO A 25 -11.95 -16.59 -0.89
C PRO A 25 -12.30 -16.07 -2.29
N GLN A 26 -12.07 -14.79 -2.57
CA GLN A 26 -12.30 -14.17 -3.87
C GLN A 26 -11.10 -14.39 -4.80
N ASN A 27 -9.90 -14.08 -4.32
CA ASN A 27 -8.66 -14.29 -5.05
C ASN A 27 -7.44 -14.30 -4.09
N ALA A 28 -6.86 -15.49 -3.90
CA ALA A 28 -5.71 -15.68 -3.04
C ALA A 28 -4.44 -14.98 -3.56
N ALA A 29 -4.29 -14.77 -4.87
CA ALA A 29 -3.15 -14.04 -5.41
C ALA A 29 -3.22 -12.55 -5.04
N TRP A 30 -4.40 -11.94 -5.15
CA TRP A 30 -4.60 -10.55 -4.72
C TRP A 30 -4.36 -10.35 -3.23
N GLU A 31 -4.83 -11.30 -2.39
CA GLU A 31 -4.54 -11.28 -0.95
C GLU A 31 -3.04 -11.37 -0.69
N THR A 32 -2.33 -12.25 -1.42
CA THR A 32 -0.87 -12.41 -1.29
C THR A 32 -0.12 -11.13 -1.61
N SER A 33 -0.43 -10.47 -2.74
CA SER A 33 0.23 -9.21 -3.12
C SER A 33 -0.04 -8.09 -2.09
N LEU A 34 -1.25 -8.01 -1.52
CA LEU A 34 -1.55 -7.04 -0.46
C LEU A 34 -0.81 -7.35 0.84
N VAL A 35 -0.69 -8.62 1.22
CA VAL A 35 0.10 -9.04 2.39
C VAL A 35 1.56 -8.68 2.18
N GLU A 36 2.12 -8.90 0.99
CA GLU A 36 3.51 -8.52 0.67
C GLU A 36 3.70 -7.00 0.79
N ILE A 37 2.78 -6.18 0.27
CA ILE A 37 2.80 -4.72 0.43
C ILE A 37 2.79 -4.33 1.92
N ILE A 38 1.92 -4.93 2.72
CA ILE A 38 1.79 -4.65 4.16
C ILE A 38 3.12 -4.94 4.86
N GLU A 39 3.70 -6.12 4.65
CA GLU A 39 4.97 -6.51 5.26
C GLU A 39 6.10 -5.55 4.87
N LYS A 40 6.17 -5.14 3.60
CA LYS A 40 7.17 -4.19 3.12
C LYS A 40 6.97 -2.78 3.64
N PHE A 41 5.73 -2.34 3.75
CA PHE A 41 5.42 -1.04 4.35
C PHE A 41 5.77 -1.02 5.83
N GLU A 42 5.51 -2.10 6.57
CA GLU A 42 5.94 -2.24 7.96
C GLU A 42 7.48 -2.20 8.07
N GLU A 43 8.19 -2.95 7.22
CA GLU A 43 9.65 -2.96 7.17
C GLU A 43 10.23 -1.54 6.95
N ILE A 44 9.69 -0.78 5.99
CA ILE A 44 10.19 0.57 5.71
C ILE A 44 9.69 1.62 6.71
N SER A 45 8.57 1.40 7.39
CA SER A 45 8.03 2.35 8.38
C SER A 45 9.02 2.61 9.52
N ASP A 46 9.82 1.61 9.85
CA ASP A 46 10.83 1.69 10.89
C ASP A 46 12.16 2.32 10.45
N THR A 47 12.31 2.64 9.17
CA THR A 47 13.54 3.21 8.62
C THR A 47 13.75 4.65 9.06
N PHE A 48 15.02 5.07 9.10
CA PHE A 48 15.39 6.45 9.38
C PHE A 48 14.77 7.45 8.39
N PHE A 49 14.53 7.01 7.14
CA PHE A 49 13.90 7.82 6.10
C PHE A 49 12.50 8.30 6.54
N PHE A 50 11.61 7.39 6.95
CA PHE A 50 10.26 7.76 7.39
C PHE A 50 10.23 8.47 8.74
N LYS A 51 11.17 8.14 9.64
CA LYS A 51 11.29 8.80 10.95
C LYS A 51 11.77 10.25 10.89
N THR A 52 12.44 10.65 9.80
CA THR A 52 13.06 11.99 9.70
C THR A 52 12.56 12.83 8.54
N MET A 53 11.88 12.24 7.56
CA MET A 53 11.33 12.95 6.41
C MET A 53 9.84 13.22 6.62
N PRO A 54 9.43 14.46 6.96
CA PRO A 54 8.06 14.75 7.34
C PRO A 54 7.07 14.60 6.18
N SER A 55 7.49 14.62 4.92
CA SER A 55 6.59 14.43 3.78
C SER A 55 7.26 13.66 2.66
N VAL A 56 6.70 12.50 2.33
CA VAL A 56 7.11 11.64 1.22
C VAL A 56 5.96 11.62 0.21
N PRO A 57 6.05 12.32 -0.94
CA PRO A 57 4.93 12.48 -1.86
C PRO A 57 4.33 11.17 -2.38
N VAL A 58 5.18 10.17 -2.67
CA VAL A 58 4.74 8.87 -3.17
C VAL A 58 3.89 8.10 -2.14
N THR A 59 4.12 8.33 -0.84
CA THR A 59 3.31 7.72 0.22
C THR A 59 1.88 8.26 0.23
N ARG A 60 1.69 9.53 -0.13
CA ARG A 60 0.34 10.10 -0.29
C ARG A 60 -0.41 9.45 -1.45
N THR A 61 0.29 9.14 -2.53
CA THR A 61 -0.30 8.44 -3.68
C THR A 61 -0.73 7.04 -3.29
N ALA A 62 0.17 6.25 -2.67
CA ALA A 62 -0.14 4.91 -2.20
C ALA A 62 -1.32 4.89 -1.20
N MET A 63 -1.40 5.88 -0.30
CA MET A 63 -2.52 6.01 0.64
C MET A 63 -3.86 6.19 -0.08
N ARG A 64 -3.93 7.08 -1.07
CA ARG A 64 -5.14 7.34 -1.86
C ARG A 64 -5.55 6.15 -2.72
N GLU A 65 -4.58 5.43 -3.24
CA GLU A 65 -4.83 4.22 -4.01
C GLU A 65 -5.36 3.10 -3.12
N ALA A 66 -4.82 2.92 -1.92
CA ALA A 66 -5.35 1.98 -0.94
C ALA A 66 -6.78 2.35 -0.52
N GLU A 67 -7.09 3.63 -0.30
CA GLU A 67 -8.47 4.09 -0.04
C GLU A 67 -9.42 3.77 -1.22
N SER A 68 -8.97 4.02 -2.44
CA SER A 68 -9.75 3.77 -3.66
C SER A 68 -9.99 2.26 -3.86
N LEU A 69 -8.97 1.45 -3.63
CA LEU A 69 -9.04 -0.01 -3.74
C LEU A 69 -9.97 -0.61 -2.67
N LEU A 70 -9.96 -0.05 -1.45
CA LEU A 70 -10.91 -0.43 -0.40
C LEU A 70 -12.35 -0.08 -0.78
N ALA A 71 -12.60 1.08 -1.39
CA ALA A 71 -13.93 1.43 -1.89
C ALA A 71 -14.41 0.42 -2.95
N LEU A 72 -13.57 0.07 -3.92
CA LEU A 72 -13.88 -0.92 -4.96
C LEU A 72 -14.19 -2.31 -4.38
N LYS A 73 -13.43 -2.74 -3.35
CA LYS A 73 -13.72 -3.99 -2.62
C LYS A 73 -15.11 -3.95 -1.98
N ASN A 74 -15.45 -2.84 -1.32
CA ASN A 74 -16.73 -2.69 -0.63
C ASN A 74 -17.91 -2.63 -1.61
N GLU A 75 -17.69 -2.09 -2.81
CA GLU A 75 -18.66 -2.07 -3.91
C GLU A 75 -18.77 -3.43 -4.63
N GLY A 76 -17.78 -4.30 -4.48
CA GLY A 76 -17.70 -5.59 -5.17
C GLY A 76 -17.36 -5.46 -6.66
N ASP A 77 -16.78 -4.33 -7.09
CA ASP A 77 -16.32 -4.14 -8.46
C ASP A 77 -14.95 -4.79 -8.67
N TRP A 78 -14.95 -6.11 -8.81
CA TRP A 78 -13.73 -6.92 -8.94
C TRP A 78 -12.93 -6.63 -10.22
N LYS A 79 -13.59 -6.14 -11.28
CA LYS A 79 -12.91 -5.85 -12.55
C LYS A 79 -12.08 -4.58 -12.43
N THR A 80 -12.65 -3.53 -11.83
CA THR A 80 -11.91 -2.30 -11.57
C THR A 80 -10.91 -2.50 -10.42
N PHE A 81 -11.23 -3.36 -9.46
CA PHE A 81 -10.33 -3.75 -8.37
C PHE A 81 -9.00 -4.31 -8.88
N GLU A 82 -9.03 -5.22 -9.85
CA GLU A 82 -7.79 -5.81 -10.41
C GLU A 82 -6.85 -4.74 -10.98
N ILE A 83 -7.39 -3.81 -11.79
CA ILE A 83 -6.63 -2.71 -12.38
C ILE A 83 -6.10 -1.75 -11.31
N ALA A 84 -6.92 -1.46 -10.29
CA ALA A 84 -6.53 -0.61 -9.18
C ALA A 84 -5.46 -1.28 -8.30
N LEU A 85 -5.47 -2.60 -8.17
CA LEU A 85 -4.46 -3.37 -7.45
C LEU A 85 -3.09 -3.29 -8.15
N ASP A 86 -3.03 -3.42 -9.47
CA ASP A 86 -1.78 -3.25 -10.23
C ASP A 86 -1.19 -1.85 -10.04
N THR A 87 -2.07 -0.84 -9.98
CA THR A 87 -1.67 0.55 -9.71
C THR A 87 -1.12 0.67 -8.28
N MET A 88 -1.82 0.09 -7.30
CA MET A 88 -1.39 0.07 -5.90
C MET A 88 -0.03 -0.62 -5.71
N ILE A 89 0.20 -1.74 -6.41
CA ILE A 89 1.50 -2.45 -6.41
C ILE A 89 2.59 -1.52 -6.95
N SER A 90 2.34 -0.82 -8.06
CA SER A 90 3.29 0.11 -8.67
C SER A 90 3.62 1.28 -7.73
N SER A 91 2.62 1.87 -7.07
CA SER A 91 2.87 2.94 -6.10
C SER A 91 3.56 2.43 -4.84
N ALA A 92 3.24 1.22 -4.38
CA ALA A 92 3.94 0.62 -3.25
C ALA A 92 5.42 0.38 -3.58
N GLN A 93 5.71 -0.09 -4.79
CA GLN A 93 7.07 -0.22 -5.31
C GLN A 93 7.82 1.11 -5.27
N ASP A 94 7.20 2.20 -5.74
CA ASP A 94 7.78 3.55 -5.68
C ASP A 94 8.11 3.98 -4.25
N VAL A 95 7.22 3.69 -3.28
CA VAL A 95 7.45 4.02 -1.86
C VAL A 95 8.65 3.24 -1.31
N ILE A 96 8.74 1.93 -1.60
CA ILE A 96 9.83 1.05 -1.16
C ILE A 96 11.18 1.53 -1.72
N GLU A 97 11.22 1.88 -3.02
CA GLU A 97 12.43 2.39 -3.66
C GLU A 97 12.89 3.73 -3.07
N LYS A 98 11.94 4.63 -2.77
CA LYS A 98 12.24 5.92 -2.12
C LYS A 98 12.73 5.75 -0.69
N ALA A 99 12.24 4.74 0.02
CA ALA A 99 12.72 4.39 1.35
C ALA A 99 14.13 3.77 1.36
N GLY A 100 14.71 3.52 0.19
CA GLY A 100 16.10 3.05 0.05
C GLY A 100 16.22 1.53 -0.12
N MET A 101 15.12 0.80 -0.22
CA MET A 101 15.10 -0.65 -0.48
C MET A 101 15.16 -0.97 -1.98
N LYS A 102 16.09 -0.32 -2.70
CA LYS A 102 16.26 -0.53 -4.15
C LYS A 102 16.56 -2.00 -4.47
N GLY A 103 15.83 -2.57 -5.41
CA GLY A 103 15.96 -3.98 -5.84
C GLY A 103 15.00 -4.95 -5.15
N THR A 104 14.14 -4.47 -4.25
CA THR A 104 12.96 -5.23 -3.80
C THR A 104 11.90 -5.14 -4.89
N THR A 105 11.29 -6.25 -5.29
CA THR A 105 10.23 -6.28 -6.32
C THR A 105 9.00 -6.93 -5.72
N LEU A 106 7.87 -6.22 -5.72
CA LEU A 106 6.56 -6.77 -5.34
C LEU A 106 6.03 -7.71 -6.44
N THR A 107 5.35 -8.80 -6.05
CA THR A 107 4.86 -9.84 -6.98
C THR A 107 3.35 -10.01 -7.04
#